data_AF-A0A934DJJ6-F1
#
_entry.id   AF-A0A934DJJ6-F1
#
_cell.length_a   1.000
_cell.length_b   1.000
_cell.length_c   1.000
_cell.angle_alpha   90.00
_cell.angle_beta   90.00
_cell.angle_gamma   90.00
#
_symmetry.space_group_name_H-M   'P 1'
#
loop_
_entity.id
_entity.type
_entity.pdbx_description
1 polymer ?
#
loop_
_entity_poly.entity_id
_entity_poly.type
_entity_poly.pdbx_seq_one_letter_code
_entity_poly.pdbx_strand_id
1 'polypeptide(L)'
;MCRCWPAPADDSTYQQAEAAGKGGDGPARPAEAVSFWDFIKAVEGSSAFFQCAEIRKKNTFVANPSVFTDKCPPFIKVVLQEAENLLRASLRAKSLRWLHEQVCRGFPDRKKQAIAQWGKGL
;
A
#
# COMPACT_ATOMS: atom_id res chain seq x y z
N MET A 1 2.96 -11.05 -13.04
CA MET A 1 1.73 -11.86 -12.91
C MET A 1 0.96 -11.39 -11.69
N CYS A 2 -0.17 -10.73 -11.84
CA CYS A 2 -1.04 -10.34 -10.71
C CYS A 2 -2.01 -11.50 -10.44
N ARG A 3 -1.87 -12.17 -9.29
CA ARG A 3 -2.80 -13.21 -8.83
C ARG A 3 -4.11 -12.51 -8.42
N CYS A 4 -5.21 -12.80 -9.10
CA CYS A 4 -6.53 -12.31 -8.72
C CYS A 4 -7.08 -13.22 -7.62
N TRP A 5 -7.26 -12.67 -6.43
CA TRP A 5 -7.84 -13.34 -5.26
C TRP A 5 -9.36 -13.57 -5.50
N PRO A 6 -9.95 -14.74 -5.25
CA PRO A 6 -11.40 -14.93 -5.29
C PRO A 6 -12.07 -14.46 -3.99
N ALA A 7 -13.27 -13.91 -4.06
CA ALA A 7 -14.17 -13.80 -2.89
C ALA A 7 -15.07 -15.03 -2.82
N PRO A 8 -15.26 -15.58 -1.61
CA PRO A 8 -16.22 -16.65 -1.35
C PRO A 8 -17.68 -16.16 -1.26
N ALA A 9 -18.58 -17.14 -1.41
CA ALA A 9 -20.03 -17.00 -1.49
C ALA A 9 -20.74 -17.10 -0.13
N ASP A 10 -20.01 -17.15 0.99
CA ASP A 10 -20.57 -17.25 2.34
C ASP A 10 -19.77 -16.40 3.35
N ASP A 11 -20.48 -15.87 4.35
CA ASP A 11 -19.97 -14.89 5.34
C ASP A 11 -18.98 -15.52 6.36
N SER A 12 -18.79 -16.84 6.36
CA SER A 12 -18.03 -17.54 7.40
C SER A 12 -16.53 -17.72 7.11
N THR A 13 -16.07 -17.47 5.88
CA THR A 13 -14.66 -17.70 5.48
C THR A 13 -13.76 -16.46 5.54
N TYR A 14 -14.27 -15.28 5.94
CA TYR A 14 -13.50 -14.02 6.04
C TYR A 14 -12.56 -13.89 7.26
N GLN A 15 -12.31 -14.96 8.00
CA GLN A 15 -11.40 -14.84 9.14
C GLN A 15 -9.92 -14.84 8.77
N GLN A 16 -9.56 -15.12 7.50
CA GLN A 16 -8.14 -15.22 7.14
C GLN A 16 -7.74 -14.51 5.84
N ALA A 17 -7.48 -13.19 5.88
CA ALA A 17 -6.49 -12.60 4.97
C ALA A 17 -5.10 -12.84 5.57
N GLU A 18 -4.43 -13.90 5.11
CA GLU A 18 -3.03 -14.12 5.45
C GLU A 18 -2.18 -12.95 4.98
N ALA A 19 -1.25 -12.56 5.85
CA ALA A 19 -0.41 -11.37 5.75
C ALA A 19 0.17 -11.20 4.35
N ALA A 20 -0.33 -10.20 3.62
CA ALA A 20 0.36 -9.73 2.43
C ALA A 20 1.71 -9.14 2.87
N GLY A 21 2.80 -9.88 2.70
CA GLY A 21 4.19 -9.44 2.93
C GLY A 21 4.90 -10.15 4.09
N LYS A 22 5.88 -10.99 3.73
CA LYS A 22 6.90 -11.67 4.57
C LYS A 22 6.47 -12.01 6.01
N GLY A 23 5.82 -13.17 6.19
CA GLY A 23 5.84 -13.92 7.45
C GLY A 23 5.33 -13.18 8.69
N GLY A 24 4.14 -12.58 8.60
CA GLY A 24 3.51 -11.98 9.78
C GLY A 24 2.76 -13.02 10.61
N ASP A 25 3.30 -13.39 11.78
CA ASP A 25 2.67 -14.25 12.80
C ASP A 25 1.41 -13.62 13.47
N GLY A 26 0.77 -12.67 12.79
CA GLY A 26 -0.36 -11.90 13.29
C GLY A 26 -1.70 -12.48 12.88
N PRO A 27 -2.77 -12.22 13.66
CA PRO A 27 -4.11 -12.64 13.30
C PRO A 27 -4.49 -12.01 11.95
N ALA A 28 -4.96 -12.88 11.07
CA ALA A 28 -5.39 -12.48 9.76
C ALA A 28 -6.57 -11.51 9.84
N ARG A 29 -6.54 -10.47 9.00
CA ARG A 29 -7.54 -9.38 9.02
C ARG A 29 -8.59 -9.59 7.92
N PRO A 30 -9.82 -9.10 8.09
CA PRO A 30 -10.81 -9.18 7.01
C PRO A 30 -10.38 -8.31 5.80
N ALA A 31 -10.76 -8.71 4.59
CA ALA A 31 -10.33 -8.09 3.33
C ALA A 31 -10.77 -6.62 3.19
N GLU A 32 -11.82 -6.23 3.90
CA GLU A 32 -12.35 -4.87 4.02
C GLU A 32 -11.42 -3.97 4.85
N ALA A 33 -10.71 -4.55 5.83
CA ALA A 33 -9.82 -3.85 6.75
C ALA A 33 -8.37 -3.78 6.27
N VAL A 34 -8.04 -4.42 5.14
CA VAL A 34 -6.71 -4.37 4.54
C VAL A 34 -6.73 -3.42 3.34
N SER A 35 -6.04 -2.29 3.47
CA SER A 35 -5.93 -1.30 2.40
C SER A 35 -4.76 -1.58 1.44
N PHE A 36 -4.75 -0.94 0.27
CA PHE A 36 -3.58 -0.96 -0.61
C PHE A 36 -2.34 -0.34 0.05
N TRP A 37 -2.51 0.62 0.96
CA TRP A 37 -1.38 1.17 1.71
C TRP A 37 -0.78 0.13 2.68
N ASP A 38 -1.61 -0.75 3.25
CA ASP A 38 -1.11 -1.85 4.09
C ASP A 38 -0.29 -2.85 3.28
N PHE A 39 -0.72 -3.17 2.06
CA PHE A 39 0.03 -3.99 1.12
C PHE A 39 1.40 -3.36 0.80
N ILE A 40 1.44 -2.08 0.41
CA ILE A 40 2.70 -1.39 0.11
C ILE A 40 3.64 -1.42 1.31
N LYS A 41 3.15 -1.09 2.52
CA LYS A 41 3.99 -1.11 3.73
C LYS A 41 4.64 -2.47 3.98
N ALA A 42 3.92 -3.55 3.71
CA ALA A 42 4.40 -4.88 4.01
C ALA A 42 5.35 -5.45 2.93
N VAL A 43 5.26 -4.95 1.69
CA VAL A 43 6.17 -5.33 0.60
C VAL A 43 7.39 -4.42 0.53
N GLU A 44 7.18 -3.11 0.54
CA GLU A 44 8.18 -2.07 0.27
C GLU A 44 8.67 -1.35 1.54
N GLY A 45 7.93 -1.45 2.65
CA GLY A 45 8.21 -0.71 3.88
C GLY A 45 7.43 0.61 4.00
N SER A 46 7.60 1.29 5.13
CA SER A 46 6.83 2.49 5.51
C SER A 46 7.58 3.81 5.31
N SER A 47 8.79 3.78 4.76
CA SER A 47 9.61 4.96 4.50
C SER A 47 8.90 5.94 3.56
N ALA A 48 9.25 7.23 3.67
CA ALA A 48 8.79 8.22 2.69
C ALA A 48 9.37 7.90 1.31
N PHE A 49 8.60 8.13 0.25
CA PHE A 49 9.08 7.93 -1.11
C PHE A 49 10.20 8.90 -1.46
N PHE A 50 10.08 10.16 -0.99
CA PHE A 50 11.12 11.16 -1.16
C PHE A 50 12.03 11.24 0.07
N GLN A 51 13.31 10.97 -0.12
CA GLN A 51 14.35 11.14 0.89
C GLN A 51 15.17 12.40 0.59
N CYS A 52 15.00 13.44 1.41
CA CYS A 52 15.73 14.69 1.21
C CYS A 52 17.21 14.52 1.61
N ALA A 53 18.11 14.64 0.64
CA ALA A 53 19.56 14.59 0.87
C ALA A 53 20.18 15.94 1.31
N GLU A 54 19.35 16.94 1.63
CA GLU A 54 19.76 18.29 2.05
C GLU A 54 20.84 18.92 1.15
N ILE A 55 20.71 18.78 -0.18
CA ILE A 55 21.73 19.23 -1.15
C ILE A 55 22.08 20.72 -1.04
N ARG A 56 21.17 21.55 -0.52
CA ARG A 56 21.42 22.97 -0.22
C ARG A 56 22.59 23.18 0.74
N LYS A 57 22.82 22.24 1.68
CA LYS A 57 23.95 22.29 2.63
C LYS A 57 25.31 22.05 1.95
N LYS A 58 25.30 21.52 0.73
CA LYS A 58 26.50 21.29 -0.10
C LYS A 58 26.74 22.42 -1.11
N ASN A 59 26.02 23.53 -1.02
CA ASN A 59 26.13 24.66 -1.94
C ASN A 59 27.46 25.41 -1.74
N THR A 60 28.29 25.49 -2.79
CA THR A 60 29.58 26.20 -2.79
C THR A 60 29.44 27.71 -2.74
N PHE A 61 28.28 28.27 -3.12
CA PHE A 61 28.02 29.71 -3.08
C PHE A 61 27.66 30.22 -1.68
N VAL A 62 27.53 29.34 -0.69
CA VAL A 62 27.15 29.70 0.69
C VAL A 62 28.33 29.46 1.61
N ALA A 63 28.91 30.55 2.13
CA ALA A 63 30.08 30.47 3.00
C ALA A 63 29.80 29.77 4.36
N ASN A 64 28.57 29.88 4.86
CA ASN A 64 28.16 29.27 6.12
C ASN A 64 26.90 28.40 5.94
N PRO A 65 27.03 27.08 5.82
CA PRO A 65 25.90 26.15 5.65
C PRO A 65 24.90 26.13 6.82
N SER A 66 25.25 26.66 8.00
CA SER A 66 24.34 26.71 9.15
C SER A 66 23.11 27.60 8.95
N VAL A 67 23.12 28.45 7.90
CA VAL A 67 21.92 29.18 7.46
C VAL A 67 20.78 28.23 7.06
N PHE A 68 21.11 27.00 6.66
CA PHE A 68 20.17 25.93 6.35
C PHE A 68 19.85 25.14 7.61
N THR A 69 18.99 25.70 8.45
CA THR A 69 18.55 25.03 9.68
C THR A 69 17.61 23.85 9.39
N ASP A 70 17.62 22.85 10.27
CA ASP A 70 16.70 21.70 10.22
C ASP A 70 15.28 22.07 10.67
N LYS A 71 15.12 23.24 11.31
CA LYS A 71 13.82 23.77 11.75
C LYS A 71 12.94 24.22 10.58
N CYS A 72 13.54 24.52 9.43
CA CYS A 72 12.81 24.87 8.21
C CYS A 72 13.17 23.86 7.10
N PRO A 73 12.34 22.84 6.87
CA PRO A 73 12.58 21.90 5.77
C PRO A 73 12.61 22.66 4.44
N PRO A 74 13.39 22.17 3.44
CA PRO A 74 13.34 22.73 2.10
C PRO A 74 11.90 22.70 1.57
N PHE A 75 11.46 23.76 0.91
CA PHE A 75 10.09 23.84 0.39
C PHE A 75 9.75 22.66 -0.55
N ILE A 76 10.72 22.19 -1.34
CA ILE A 76 10.58 20.99 -2.18
C ILE A 76 10.21 19.75 -1.34
N LYS A 77 10.83 19.55 -0.17
CA LYS A 77 10.49 18.45 0.73
C LYS A 77 9.04 18.55 1.20
N VAL A 78 8.58 19.75 1.54
CA VAL A 78 7.19 20.00 2.00
C VAL A 78 6.20 19.63 0.89
N VAL A 79 6.39 20.17 -0.31
CA VAL A 79 5.51 19.91 -1.47
C VAL A 79 5.47 18.42 -1.82
N LEU A 80 6.62 17.74 -1.81
CA LEU A 80 6.66 16.30 -2.10
C LEU A 80 5.99 15.47 -1.00
N GLN A 81 6.13 15.88 0.27
CA GLN A 81 5.46 15.21 1.38
C GLN A 81 3.94 15.36 1.32
N GLU A 82 3.44 16.53 0.91
CA GLU A 82 2.01 16.78 0.70
C GLU A 82 1.46 15.89 -0.42
N ALA A 83 2.15 15.82 -1.57
CA ALA A 83 1.78 14.94 -2.67
C ALA A 83 1.77 13.46 -2.22
N GLU A 84 2.78 13.03 -1.48
CA GLU A 84 2.84 11.68 -0.93
C GLU A 84 1.67 11.39 0.03
N ASN A 85 1.27 12.36 0.85
CA ASN A 85 0.13 12.19 1.77
C ASN A 85 -1.19 11.98 1.00
N LEU A 86 -1.39 12.71 -0.10
CA LEU A 86 -2.57 12.52 -0.97
C LEU A 86 -2.56 11.14 -1.62
N LEU A 87 -1.40 10.68 -2.09
CA LEU A 87 -1.25 9.32 -2.63
C LEU A 87 -1.57 8.27 -1.56
N ARG A 88 -0.98 8.38 -0.37
CA ARG A 88 -1.23 7.46 0.76
C ARG A 88 -2.72 7.45 1.14
N ALA A 89 -3.38 8.61 1.16
CA ALA A 89 -4.82 8.70 1.43
C ALA A 89 -5.65 7.95 0.35
N SER A 90 -5.34 8.16 -0.92
CA SER A 90 -6.00 7.47 -2.05
C SER A 90 -5.85 5.94 -1.98
N LEU A 91 -4.70 5.45 -1.51
CA LEU A 91 -4.43 4.03 -1.33
C LEU A 91 -5.12 3.45 -0.09
N ARG A 92 -5.21 4.20 1.01
CA ARG A 92 -5.95 3.79 2.21
C ARG A 92 -7.45 3.66 1.95
N ALA A 93 -8.00 4.45 1.03
CA ALA A 93 -9.41 4.42 0.68
C ALA A 93 -9.83 3.17 -0.13
N LYS A 94 -8.88 2.36 -0.61
CA LYS A 94 -9.16 1.15 -1.41
C LYS A 94 -8.73 -0.08 -0.61
N SER A 95 -9.67 -0.98 -0.36
CA SER A 95 -9.43 -2.24 0.33
C SER A 95 -9.16 -3.40 -0.63
N LEU A 96 -8.70 -4.54 -0.13
CA LEU A 96 -8.60 -5.77 -0.91
C LEU A 96 -9.99 -6.28 -1.33
N ARG A 97 -11.03 -6.06 -0.51
CA ARG A 97 -12.42 -6.28 -0.91
C ARG A 97 -12.78 -5.48 -2.16
N TRP A 98 -12.47 -4.18 -2.16
CA TRP A 98 -12.74 -3.31 -3.31
C TRP A 98 -12.03 -3.83 -4.57
N LEU A 99 -10.76 -4.26 -4.45
CA LEU A 99 -10.03 -4.86 -5.57
C LEU A 99 -10.75 -6.10 -6.13
N HIS A 100 -11.13 -7.01 -5.24
CA HIS A 100 -11.86 -8.21 -5.64
C HIS A 100 -13.13 -7.84 -6.44
N GLU A 101 -13.93 -6.91 -5.94
CA GLU A 101 -15.15 -6.47 -6.61
C GLU A 101 -14.87 -5.88 -8.00
N GLN A 102 -13.83 -5.05 -8.14
CA GLN A 102 -13.46 -4.48 -9.44
C GLN A 102 -13.07 -5.56 -10.44
N VAL A 103 -12.27 -6.53 -10.02
CA VAL A 103 -11.75 -7.60 -10.89
C VAL A 103 -12.86 -8.58 -11.28
N CYS A 104 -13.66 -9.02 -10.31
CA CYS A 104 -14.66 -10.06 -10.53
C CYS A 104 -15.95 -9.56 -11.19
N ARG A 105 -16.19 -8.23 -11.23
CA ARG A 105 -17.35 -7.64 -11.90
C ARG A 105 -17.51 -8.08 -13.35
N GLY A 106 -16.40 -8.19 -14.08
CA GLY A 106 -16.41 -8.57 -15.50
C GLY A 106 -16.34 -10.08 -15.77
N PHE A 107 -16.33 -10.92 -14.73
CA PHE A 107 -16.09 -12.35 -14.91
C PHE A 107 -17.39 -13.13 -15.09
N PRO A 108 -17.44 -14.07 -16.05
CA PRO A 108 -18.50 -15.08 -16.09
C PRO A 108 -18.47 -15.94 -14.84
N ASP A 109 -19.62 -16.49 -14.44
CA ASP A 109 -19.73 -17.26 -13.19
C ASP A 109 -18.84 -18.51 -13.18
N ARG A 110 -18.67 -19.17 -14.33
CA ARG A 110 -17.70 -20.29 -14.47
C ARG A 110 -16.29 -19.88 -14.07
N LYS A 111 -15.85 -18.67 -14.43
CA LYS A 111 -14.52 -18.16 -14.07
C LYS A 111 -14.46 -17.88 -12.56
N LYS A 112 -15.48 -17.26 -11.98
CA LYS A 112 -15.55 -17.04 -10.52
C LYS A 112 -15.47 -18.36 -9.74
N GLN A 113 -16.23 -19.37 -10.17
CA GLN A 113 -16.25 -20.72 -9.59
C GLN A 113 -14.87 -21.39 -9.71
N ALA A 114 -14.22 -21.31 -10.87
CA ALA A 114 -12.90 -21.90 -11.06
C ALA A 114 -11.84 -21.29 -10.12
N ILE A 115 -11.86 -19.96 -9.93
CA ILE A 115 -10.95 -19.29 -9.01
C ILE A 115 -11.25 -19.71 -7.56
N ALA A 116 -12.53 -19.78 -7.17
CA ALA A 116 -12.93 -20.23 -5.83
C ALA A 116 -12.56 -21.70 -5.55
N GLN A 117 -12.68 -22.58 -6.54
CA GLN A 117 -12.26 -23.99 -6.43
C GLN A 117 -10.75 -24.12 -6.29
N TRP A 118 -9.98 -23.35 -7.08
CA TRP A 118 -8.52 -23.36 -7.00
C TRP A 118 -8.02 -22.98 -5.60
N GLY A 119 -8.64 -22.00 -4.95
CA GLY A 119 -8.28 -21.57 -3.60
C GLY A 119 -8.52 -22.64 -2.51
N LYS A 120 -9.46 -23.58 -2.71
CA LYS A 120 -9.73 -24.67 -1.77
C LYS A 120 -8.76 -25.85 -1.88
N GLY A 121 -7.96 -25.89 -2.94
CA GLY A 121 -6.96 -26.94 -3.18
C GLY A 121 -5.54 -26.53 -2.78
N LEU A 122 -5.36 -25.36 -2.18
CA LEU A 122 -4.14 -24.88 -1.53
C LEU A 122 -4.20 -25.22 -0.04
#